data_AF-A0A183SUB4-F1
#
_entry.id   AF-A0A183SUB4-F1
#
_cell.length_a   1.000
_cell.length_b   1.000
_cell.length_c   1.000
_cell.angle_alpha   90.00
_cell.angle_beta   90.00
_cell.angle_gamma   90.00
#
_symmetry.space_group_name_H-M   'P 1'
#
loop_
_entity.id
_entity.type
_entity.pdbx_description
1 polymer ?
#
loop_
_entity_poly.entity_id
_entity_poly.type
_entity_poly.pdbx_seq_one_letter_code
_entity_poly.pdbx_strand_id
1 'polypeptide(L)' 'MSNRPERRTAQVARELARYRVDIAALSETPFSEQGQLEVDAGYTFFWSGQPKAELRDAGFAFAIQNDIVGRLPCLPQ' A
#
# COMPACT_ATOMS: atom_id res chain seq x y z
N MET A 1 8.51 -20.69 -3.54
CA MET A 1 7.17 -20.13 -3.28
C MET A 1 7.01 -18.90 -4.16
N SER A 2 6.20 -18.97 -5.21
CA SER A 2 5.98 -17.83 -6.10
C SER A 2 5.21 -16.76 -5.33
N ASN A 3 5.95 -15.77 -4.84
CA ASN A 3 5.52 -14.79 -3.86
C ASN A 3 5.18 -13.46 -4.56
N ARG A 4 4.35 -13.52 -5.60
CA ARG A 4 4.04 -12.36 -6.44
C ARG A 4 3.35 -11.29 -5.57
N PRO A 5 3.94 -10.09 -5.40
CA PRO A 5 3.43 -9.05 -4.50
C PRO A 5 1.94 -8.78 -4.69
N GLU A 6 1.52 -8.71 -5.95
CA GLU A 6 0.13 -8.50 -6.40
C GLU A 6 -0.90 -9.46 -5.77
N ARG A 7 -0.54 -10.74 -5.53
CA ARG A 7 -1.47 -11.71 -4.93
C ARG A 7 -1.75 -11.39 -3.46
N ARG A 8 -0.73 -10.93 -2.72
CA ARG A 8 -0.89 -10.50 -1.32
C ARG A 8 -1.71 -9.22 -1.26
N THR A 9 -1.40 -8.25 -2.13
CA THR A 9 -2.11 -6.97 -2.19
C THR A 9 -3.58 -7.13 -2.58
N ALA A 10 -3.89 -8.07 -3.48
CA ALA A 10 -5.26 -8.40 -3.84
C ALA A 10 -6.08 -8.98 -2.67
N GLN A 11 -5.44 -9.73 -1.76
CA GLN A 11 -6.11 -10.25 -0.56
C GLN A 11 -6.40 -9.13 0.44
N VAL A 12 -5.43 -8.24 0.67
CA VAL A 12 -5.60 -7.07 1.54
C VAL A 12 -6.71 -6.16 1.00
N ALA A 13 -6.72 -5.86 -0.30
CA ALA A 13 -7.75 -5.02 -0.91
C ALA A 13 -9.17 -5.62 -0.76
N ARG A 14 -9.30 -6.95 -0.89
CA ARG A 14 -10.58 -7.64 -0.64
C ARG A 14 -11.04 -7.51 0.82
N GLU A 15 -10.12 -7.51 1.77
CA GLU A 15 -10.44 -7.36 3.19
C GLU A 15 -10.85 -5.92 3.53
N LEU A 16 -10.10 -4.93 3.02
CA LEU A 16 -10.44 -3.52 3.17
C LEU A 16 -11.82 -3.20 2.60
N ALA A 17 -12.14 -3.76 1.42
CA ALA A 17 -13.45 -3.61 0.79
C ALA A 17 -14.58 -4.21 1.64
N ARG A 18 -14.35 -5.34 2.33
CA ARG A 18 -15.35 -5.97 3.21
C ARG A 18 -15.71 -5.09 4.40
N TYR A 19 -14.72 -4.40 4.95
CA TYR A 19 -14.89 -3.52 6.09
C TYR A 19 -15.16 -2.06 5.71
N ARG A 20 -15.25 -1.75 4.40
CA ARG A 20 -15.44 -0.38 3.88
C ARG A 20 -14.39 0.59 4.44
N VAL A 21 -13.13 0.15 4.43
CA VAL A 21 -12.02 0.97 4.93
C VAL A 21 -11.59 1.93 3.82
N ASP A 22 -11.69 3.22 4.08
CA ASP A 22 -11.31 4.27 3.14
C ASP A 22 -9.77 4.41 3.00
N ILE A 23 -9.07 4.36 4.15
CA ILE A 23 -7.62 4.48 4.26
C ILE A 23 -7.11 3.51 5.34
N ALA A 24 -6.10 2.71 5.01
CA ALA A 24 -5.42 1.84 5.96
C ALA A 24 -3.91 2.08 5.96
N ALA A 25 -3.32 2.14 7.15
CA ALA A 25 -1.87 2.05 7.33
C ALA A 25 -1.46 0.58 7.48
N LEU A 26 -0.42 0.19 6.76
CA LEU A 26 0.13 -1.17 6.72
C LEU A 26 1.57 -1.14 7.21
N SER A 27 1.92 -2.05 8.12
CA SER A 27 3.23 -2.11 8.79
C SER A 27 4.19 -3.15 8.17
N GLU A 28 3.95 -3.61 6.94
CA GLU A 28 4.75 -4.64 6.29
C GLU A 28 5.18 -4.23 4.87
N THR A 29 6.33 -3.55 4.72
CA THR A 29 7.00 -3.48 3.42
C THR A 29 8.52 -3.71 3.54
N PRO A 30 9.06 -4.84 3.06
CA PRO A 30 10.50 -5.02 2.85
C PRO A 30 10.97 -4.28 1.58
N PHE A 31 10.24 -3.25 1.15
CA PHE A 31 10.53 -2.49 -0.07
C PHE A 31 11.46 -1.33 0.28
N SER A 32 12.60 -1.26 -0.41
CA SER A 32 13.64 -0.26 -0.16
C SER A 32 13.40 1.08 -0.88
N GLU A 33 12.45 1.13 -1.82
CA GLU A 33 12.15 2.30 -2.67
C GLU A 33 10.69 2.69 -2.55
N GLN A 34 10.41 3.99 -2.72
CA GLN A 34 9.04 4.50 -2.81
C GLN A 34 8.32 3.93 -4.04
N GLY A 35 7.04 3.64 -3.92
CA GLY A 35 6.27 3.11 -5.03
C GLY A 35 4.76 3.15 -4.82
N GLN A 36 4.05 2.97 -5.93
CA GLN A 36 2.60 2.88 -5.98
C GLN A 36 2.18 1.65 -6.80
N LEU A 37 1.14 0.95 -6.36
CA LEU A 37 0.50 -0.14 -7.09
C LEU A 37 -1.01 0.01 -7.02
N GLU A 38 -1.64 0.22 -8.17
CA GLU A 38 -3.08 0.07 -8.30
C GLU A 38 -3.44 -1.42 -8.38
N VAL A 39 -4.43 -1.83 -7.58
CA VAL A 39 -4.94 -3.20 -7.57
C VAL A 39 -6.35 -3.18 -8.16
N ASP A 40 -6.66 -4.16 -9.02
CA ASP A 40 -7.97 -4.38 -9.67
C ASP A 40 -9.19 -4.42 -8.72
N ALA A 41 -8.97 -4.40 -7.40
CA ALA A 41 -9.98 -4.39 -6.36
C ALA A 41 -10.39 -2.98 -5.89
N GLY A 42 -9.96 -1.92 -6.58
CA GLY A 42 -10.39 -0.54 -6.29
C GLY A 42 -9.60 0.17 -5.18
N TYR A 43 -8.38 -0.32 -4.90
CA TYR A 43 -7.45 0.31 -3.97
C TYR A 43 -6.10 0.55 -4.63
N THR A 44 -5.49 1.67 -4.27
CA THR A 44 -4.13 2.03 -4.60
C THR A 44 -3.27 1.90 -3.36
N PHE A 45 -2.18 1.16 -3.49
CA PHE A 45 -1.21 0.94 -2.44
C PHE A 45 -0.02 1.86 -2.67
N PHE A 46 0.37 2.58 -1.64
CA PHE A 46 1.56 3.41 -1.59
C PHE A 46 2.53 2.80 -0.58
N TRP A 47 3.81 2.88 -0.82
CA TRP A 47 4.82 2.52 0.18
C TRP A 47 6.04 3.40 0.05
N SER A 48 6.70 3.64 1.18
CA SER A 48 8.03 4.24 1.23
C SER A 48 8.99 3.27 1.92
N GLY A 49 10.15 3.08 1.30
CA GLY A 49 11.27 2.38 1.91
C GLY A 49 12.19 3.35 2.65
N GLN A 50 12.78 2.91 3.76
CA GLN A 50 13.89 3.65 4.37
C GLN A 50 15.21 3.33 3.64
N PRO A 51 16.07 4.32 3.36
CA PRO A 51 17.45 4.07 2.95
C PRO A 51 18.16 3.23 4.01
N LYS A 52 18.90 2.23 3.56
CA LYS A 52 19.57 1.14 4.30
C LYS A 52 20.48 1.52 5.50
N ALA A 53 20.57 2.80 5.85
CA ALA A 53 21.43 3.33 6.90
C ALA A 53 20.81 3.29 8.31
N GLU A 54 19.48 3.20 8.43
CA GLU A 54 18.79 3.12 9.72
C GLU A 54 18.28 1.70 9.98
N LEU A 55 18.74 1.10 11.06
CA LEU A 55 18.44 -0.27 11.49
C LEU A 55 17.03 -0.37 12.10
N ARG A 56 16.03 0.23 11.45
CA ARG A 56 14.60 0.12 11.76
C ARG A 56 13.87 -0.26 10.48
N ASP A 57 13.88 -1.56 10.21
CA ASP A 57 13.25 -2.22 9.08
C ASP A 57 11.72 -2.15 9.18
N ALA A 58 11.15 -0.97 8.98
CA ALA A 58 9.71 -0.75 8.91
C ALA A 58 9.43 0.37 7.91
N GLY A 59 9.50 0.03 6.62
CA GLY A 59 8.79 0.82 5.61
C GLY A 59 7.31 0.90 5.99
N PHE A 60 6.70 2.05 5.71
CA PHE A 60 5.27 2.23 5.92
C PHE A 60 4.56 2.14 4.58
N ALA A 61 3.43 1.44 4.56
CA ALA A 61 2.56 1.41 3.41
C ALA A 61 1.17 1.95 3.75
N PHE A 62 0.51 2.51 2.75
CA PHE A 62 -0.88 2.95 2.83
C PHE A 62 -1.69 2.24 1.74
N ALA A 63 -2.92 1.87 2.06
CA ALA A 63 -3.92 1.50 1.08
C ALA A 63 -5.04 2.54 1.08
N ILE A 64 -5.34 3.09 -0.08
CA ILE A 64 -6.34 4.16 -0.26
C ILE A 64 -7.32 3.72 -1.33
N GLN A 65 -8.62 3.88 -1.07
CA GLN A 65 -9.65 3.56 -2.04
C GLN A 65 -9.58 4.53 -3.25
N ASN A 66 -9.71 4.00 -4.47
CA ASN A 66 -9.43 4.75 -5.70
C ASN A 66 -10.36 5.96 -5.91
N ASP A 67 -11.58 5.93 -5.39
CA ASP A 67 -12.53 7.04 -5.42
C ASP A 67 -12.11 8.23 -4.56
N ILE A 68 -11.28 7.99 -3.54
CA ILE A 68 -10.67 9.01 -2.68
C ILE A 68 -9.37 9.52 -3.29
N VAL A 69 -8.56 8.65 -3.90
CA VAL A 69 -7.29 9.01 -4.54
C VAL A 69 -7.46 10.17 -5.52
N GLY A 70 -8.49 10.12 -6.38
CA GLY A 70 -8.77 11.20 -7.36
C GLY A 70 -9.29 12.51 -6.76
N ARG A 71 -9.61 12.52 -5.46
CA ARG A 71 -10.13 13.69 -4.73
C ARG A 71 -9.08 14.31 -3.80
N LEU A 72 -7.93 13.66 -3.61
CA LEU A 72 -6.85 14.18 -2.79
C LEU A 72 -6.09 15.29 -3.53
N PRO A 73 -5.92 16.49 -2.92
CA PRO A 73 -5.21 17.61 -3.56
C PRO A 73 -3.71 17.35 -3.74
N CYS A 74 -3.17 16.36 -3.01
CA CYS A 74 -1.82 15.84 -3.15
C CYS A 74 -1.85 14.32 -2.93
N LEU A 75 -1.09 13.56 -3.72
CA LEU A 75 -0.92 12.13 -3.50
C LEU A 75 0.13 11.92 -2.40
N PRO A 76 -0.10 10.99 -1.45
CA PRO A 76 0.93 10.62 -0.48
C PRO A 76 2.15 10.05 -1.21
N GLN A 77 3.32 10.60 -0.90
CA GLN A 77 4.64 10.21 -1.45
C GLN A 77 5.32 9.14 -0.59
#